data_AF-A0A2H0QHX8-F1
#
_entry.id   AF-A0A2H0QHX8-F1
#
_cell.length_a   1.000
_cell.length_b   1.000
_cell.length_c   1.000
_cell.angle_alpha   90.00
_cell.angle_beta   90.00
_cell.angle_gamma   90.00
#
_symmetry.space_group_name_H-M   'P 1'
#
loop_
_entity.id
_entity.type
_entity.pdbx_description
1 polymer ?
#
loop_
_entity_poly.entity_id
_entity_poly.type
_entity_poly.pdbx_seq_one_letter_code
_entity_poly.pdbx_strand_id
1 'polypeptide(L)'
;MNSKLKIVLIIGSVIGILAFAYIYRRDSGYEVVRESSVEEIEKGNSTQNKEAAQSEVVKKPVHRTASPGLKSSTGEDKVLSDEELEELDRYFDQVEKDWDTTMESFFLKEMAMPPEEFKEYKKLREAYDMDRLEAYQEFHEYMLEKYGEKYTYSPSDDMEKFENKVREQYLDVLRKRIGDDTYKKYLDTLDQFNEKLRREQDPYKGVMVIDF
;
A
#
# COMPACT_ATOMS: atom_id res chain seq x y z
N MET A 1 -8.18 31.23 -16.55
CA MET A 1 -7.17 30.25 -17.03
C MET A 1 -7.91 29.15 -17.78
N ASN A 2 -7.61 28.93 -19.06
CA ASN A 2 -8.39 28.05 -19.96
C ASN A 2 -8.32 26.57 -19.52
N SER A 3 -9.45 25.85 -19.48
CA SER A 3 -9.50 24.42 -19.10
C SER A 3 -8.57 23.53 -19.95
N LYS A 4 -8.35 23.88 -21.22
CA LYS A 4 -7.42 23.17 -22.10
C LYS A 4 -5.96 23.25 -21.62
N LEU A 5 -5.58 24.35 -20.97
CA LEU A 5 -4.23 24.55 -20.44
C LEU A 5 -3.98 23.73 -19.17
N LYS A 6 -5.02 23.52 -18.34
CA LYS A 6 -4.95 22.67 -17.14
C LYS A 6 -4.81 21.20 -17.50
N ILE A 7 -5.56 20.71 -18.48
CA ILE A 7 -5.50 19.31 -18.95
C ILE A 7 -4.09 18.99 -19.50
N VAL A 8 -3.50 19.89 -20.29
CA VAL A 8 -2.14 19.70 -20.85
C VAL A 8 -1.07 19.67 -19.75
N LEU A 9 -1.22 20.48 -18.69
CA LEU A 9 -0.30 20.46 -17.55
C LEU A 9 -0.41 19.17 -16.71
N ILE A 10 -1.64 18.67 -16.51
CA ILE A 10 -1.88 17.42 -15.78
C ILE A 10 -1.29 16.24 -16.57
N ILE A 11 -1.61 16.12 -17.86
CA ILE A 11 -1.09 15.06 -18.74
C ILE A 11 0.45 15.10 -18.81
N GLY A 12 1.04 16.30 -18.90
CA GLY A 12 2.50 16.47 -18.91
C GLY A 12 3.17 15.99 -17.61
N SER A 13 2.54 16.22 -16.46
CA SER A 13 3.05 15.73 -15.17
C SER A 13 2.96 14.21 -15.04
N VAL A 14 1.87 13.60 -15.54
CA VAL A 14 1.65 12.16 -15.52
C VAL A 14 2.68 11.43 -16.37
N ILE A 15 2.94 11.91 -17.60
CA ILE A 15 3.96 11.33 -18.47
C ILE A 15 5.35 11.44 -17.83
N GLY A 16 5.64 12.54 -17.14
CA GLY A 16 6.90 12.73 -16.42
C GLY A 16 7.08 11.74 -15.27
N ILE A 17 6.04 11.52 -14.47
CA ILE A 17 6.06 10.57 -13.34
C ILE A 17 6.20 9.13 -13.86
N LEU A 18 5.46 8.74 -14.89
CA LEU A 18 5.54 7.41 -15.50
C LEU A 18 6.90 7.15 -16.15
N ALA A 19 7.48 8.15 -16.83
CA ALA A 19 8.82 8.04 -17.40
C ALA A 19 9.91 7.94 -16.32
N PHE A 20 9.77 8.68 -15.22
CA PHE A 20 10.69 8.61 -14.08
C PHE A 20 10.59 7.24 -13.39
N ALA A 21 9.37 6.74 -13.15
CA ALA A 21 9.13 5.41 -12.61
C ALA A 21 9.71 4.31 -13.52
N TYR A 22 9.53 4.41 -14.83
CA TYR A 22 10.10 3.48 -15.80
C TYR A 22 11.64 3.46 -15.77
N ILE A 23 12.28 4.64 -15.74
CA ILE A 23 13.75 4.74 -15.68
C ILE A 23 14.28 4.20 -14.35
N TYR A 24 13.64 4.55 -13.22
CA TYR A 24 14.01 4.05 -11.90
C TYR A 24 13.89 2.52 -11.81
N ARG A 25 12.80 1.96 -12.34
CA ARG A 25 12.56 0.52 -12.42
C ARG A 25 13.65 -0.20 -13.21
N ARG A 26 14.02 0.35 -14.39
CA ARG A 26 15.09 -0.22 -15.24
C ARG A 26 16.45 -0.27 -14.52
N ASP A 27 16.81 0.81 -13.83
CA ASP A 27 18.12 0.90 -13.18
C ASP A 27 18.17 0.15 -11.82
N SER A 28 17.02 -0.14 -11.21
CA SER A 28 16.91 -0.90 -9.95
C SER A 28 17.00 -2.43 -10.13
N GLY A 29 16.91 -2.95 -11.36
CA GLY A 29 16.90 -4.39 -11.63
C GLY A 29 15.60 -5.10 -11.19
N TYR A 30 14.56 -4.32 -10.89
CA TYR A 30 13.27 -4.80 -10.42
C TYR A 30 12.31 -5.06 -11.60
N GLU A 31 12.31 -6.28 -12.13
CA GLU A 31 11.26 -6.74 -13.06
C GLU A 31 10.07 -7.27 -12.24
N VAL A 32 9.06 -6.42 -12.03
CA VAL A 32 7.73 -6.92 -11.68
C VAL A 32 7.06 -7.36 -12.96
N VAL A 33 6.71 -8.64 -13.02
CA VAL A 33 5.84 -9.18 -14.07
C VAL A 33 4.46 -8.57 -13.87
N ARG A 34 4.18 -7.48 -14.60
CA ARG A 34 2.91 -6.76 -14.53
C ARG A 34 1.93 -7.39 -15.52
N GLU A 35 0.90 -8.06 -15.01
CA GLU A 35 -0.37 -8.16 -15.72
C GLU A 35 -1.17 -6.89 -15.41
N SER A 36 -1.68 -6.22 -16.45
CA SER A 36 -2.59 -5.08 -16.29
C SER A 36 -3.73 -5.47 -15.38
N SER A 37 -3.78 -4.87 -14.19
CA SER A 37 -4.75 -5.21 -13.15
C SER A 37 -6.17 -4.72 -13.51
N VAL A 38 -6.30 -3.74 -14.42
CA VAL A 38 -7.58 -3.25 -14.96
C VAL A 38 -8.25 -4.26 -15.92
N GLU A 39 -7.47 -4.96 -16.75
CA GLU A 39 -8.02 -6.00 -17.66
C GLU A 39 -8.65 -7.18 -16.90
N GLU A 40 -8.22 -7.41 -15.66
CA GLU A 40 -8.75 -8.46 -14.80
C GLU A 40 -10.10 -8.08 -14.18
N ILE A 41 -10.42 -6.79 -14.01
CA ILE A 41 -11.76 -6.33 -13.57
C ILE A 41 -12.83 -6.72 -14.58
N GLU A 42 -12.55 -6.51 -15.87
CA GLU A 42 -13.48 -6.87 -16.93
C GLU A 42 -13.68 -8.39 -17.03
N LYS A 43 -12.62 -9.18 -16.82
CA LYS A 43 -12.68 -10.64 -16.82
C LYS A 43 -13.34 -11.22 -15.56
N GLY A 44 -13.10 -10.61 -14.39
CA GLY A 44 -13.66 -11.01 -13.10
C GLY A 44 -15.16 -10.74 -12.97
N ASN A 45 -15.64 -9.59 -13.45
CA ASN A 45 -17.08 -9.26 -13.44
C ASN A 45 -17.88 -10.04 -14.51
N SER A 46 -17.23 -10.56 -15.56
CA SER A 46 -17.88 -11.39 -16.59
C SER A 46 -18.11 -12.84 -16.13
N THR A 47 -17.32 -13.34 -15.17
CA THR A 47 -17.30 -14.77 -14.81
C THR A 47 -18.10 -15.12 -13.55
N GLN A 48 -18.62 -14.13 -12.81
CA GLN A 48 -19.34 -14.37 -11.54
C GLN A 48 -20.80 -14.84 -11.67
N ASN A 49 -21.25 -15.29 -12.85
CA ASN A 49 -22.60 -15.82 -13.02
C ASN A 49 -22.70 -17.31 -13.39
N LYS A 50 -21.59 -18.08 -13.38
CA LYS A 50 -21.66 -19.54 -13.49
C LYS A 50 -20.56 -20.21 -12.66
N GLU A 51 -20.99 -21.22 -11.89
CA GLU A 51 -20.19 -22.19 -11.11
C GLU A 51 -19.97 -21.90 -9.62
N ALA A 52 -21.08 -21.97 -8.89
CA ALA A 52 -21.07 -22.60 -7.57
C ALA A 52 -20.99 -24.13 -7.74
N ALA A 53 -19.81 -24.73 -7.56
CA ALA A 53 -19.67 -26.13 -7.14
C ALA A 53 -18.25 -26.45 -6.67
N GLN A 54 -18.12 -26.61 -5.34
CA GLN A 54 -17.21 -27.53 -4.64
C GLN A 54 -15.70 -27.40 -4.86
N SER A 55 -15.00 -26.88 -3.84
CA SER A 55 -13.89 -27.63 -3.24
C SER A 55 -13.65 -27.20 -1.80
N GLU A 56 -13.82 -28.13 -0.87
CA GLU A 56 -13.42 -28.03 0.53
C GLU A 56 -11.89 -28.13 0.65
N VAL A 57 -11.21 -27.09 1.14
CA VAL A 57 -9.90 -27.26 1.81
C VAL A 57 -9.78 -26.29 2.99
N VAL A 58 -9.95 -26.85 4.18
CA VAL A 58 -9.33 -26.52 5.49
C VAL A 58 -9.06 -25.03 5.79
N LYS A 59 -10.03 -24.40 6.46
CA LYS A 59 -9.85 -23.15 7.21
C LYS A 59 -9.14 -23.44 8.54
N LYS A 60 -7.94 -22.87 8.76
CA LYS A 60 -7.47 -22.55 10.11
C LYS A 60 -8.03 -21.17 10.49
N PRO A 61 -8.61 -20.99 11.69
CA PRO A 61 -9.21 -19.74 12.09
C PRO A 61 -8.10 -18.75 12.49
N VAL A 62 -7.76 -17.83 11.60
CA VAL A 62 -7.13 -16.59 12.05
C VAL A 62 -8.25 -15.76 12.66
N HIS A 63 -8.23 -15.67 13.98
CA HIS A 63 -9.06 -14.76 14.76
C HIS A 63 -8.70 -13.32 14.36
N ARG A 64 -9.29 -12.81 13.26
CA ARG A 64 -9.42 -11.35 13.09
C ARG A 64 -10.52 -10.93 14.05
N THR A 65 -10.10 -10.42 15.21
CA THR A 65 -10.93 -9.52 16.02
C THR A 65 -11.48 -8.47 15.07
N ALA A 66 -12.80 -8.43 14.95
CA ALA A 66 -13.51 -7.40 14.24
C ALA A 66 -12.96 -6.04 14.68
N SER A 67 -12.49 -5.22 13.74
CA SER A 67 -12.40 -3.78 13.97
C SER A 67 -13.76 -3.35 14.51
N PRO A 68 -13.83 -2.72 15.70
CA PRO A 68 -15.07 -2.15 16.17
C PRO A 68 -15.54 -1.18 15.11
N GLY A 69 -16.76 -1.44 14.61
CA GLY A 69 -17.32 -0.74 13.47
C GLY A 69 -17.13 0.76 13.57
N LEU A 70 -16.80 1.34 12.43
CA LEU A 70 -17.02 2.74 12.13
C LEU A 70 -18.53 2.98 12.29
N LYS A 71 -18.97 3.24 13.54
CA LYS A 71 -20.20 3.95 13.76
C LYS A 71 -19.95 5.31 13.17
N SER A 72 -20.56 5.57 12.02
CA SER A 72 -20.81 6.90 11.49
C SER A 72 -21.50 7.70 12.59
N SER A 73 -20.71 8.32 13.46
CA SER A 73 -21.16 9.40 14.32
C SER A 73 -21.26 10.60 13.40
N THR A 74 -22.50 10.98 13.12
CA THR A 74 -22.88 12.32 12.67
C THR A 74 -22.22 13.32 13.62
N GLY A 75 -21.06 13.84 13.21
CA GLY A 75 -20.25 14.80 13.93
C GLY A 75 -19.55 15.62 12.86
N GLU A 76 -19.67 16.93 12.96
CA GLU A 76 -19.14 17.93 12.04
C GLU A 76 -17.78 17.53 11.48
N ASP A 77 -17.63 17.58 10.14
CA ASP A 77 -16.35 17.40 9.45
C ASP A 77 -15.37 18.44 9.98
N LYS A 78 -14.65 18.08 11.03
CA LYS A 78 -13.61 18.91 11.64
C LYS A 78 -12.44 18.86 10.69
N VAL A 79 -12.39 19.83 9.78
CA VAL A 79 -11.20 20.08 8.96
C VAL A 79 -10.06 20.37 9.93
N LEU A 80 -8.99 19.58 9.85
CA LEU A 80 -7.79 19.76 10.66
C LEU A 80 -7.23 21.17 10.44
N SER A 81 -6.72 21.81 11.49
CA SER A 81 -5.97 23.07 11.33
C SER A 81 -4.62 22.83 10.65
N ASP A 82 -4.02 23.89 10.12
CA ASP A 82 -2.68 23.81 9.51
C ASP A 82 -1.64 23.29 10.52
N GLU A 83 -1.70 23.73 11.79
CA GLU A 83 -0.84 23.20 12.85
C GLU A 83 -1.09 21.71 13.15
N GLU A 84 -2.35 21.24 13.11
CA GLU A 84 -2.68 19.83 13.31
C GLU A 84 -2.15 18.96 12.15
N LEU A 85 -2.16 19.49 10.92
CA LEU A 85 -1.54 18.86 9.75
C LEU A 85 -0.02 18.78 9.88
N GLU A 86 0.65 19.85 10.29
CA GLU A 86 2.11 19.85 10.51
C GLU A 86 2.55 18.92 11.65
N GLU A 87 1.75 18.78 12.71
CA GLU A 87 1.98 17.78 13.76
C GLU A 87 1.84 16.36 13.22
N LEU A 88 0.84 16.12 12.37
CA LEU A 88 0.61 14.81 11.76
C LEU A 88 1.74 14.42 10.81
N ASP A 89 2.19 15.34 9.94
CA ASP A 89 3.32 15.13 9.03
C ASP A 89 4.61 14.79 9.79
N ARG A 90 4.92 15.56 10.86
CA ARG A 90 6.09 15.24 11.72
C ARG A 90 5.98 13.89 12.39
N TYR A 91 4.77 13.48 12.76
CA TYR A 91 4.54 12.17 13.34
C TYR A 91 4.72 11.05 12.30
N PHE A 92 4.24 11.24 11.07
CA PHE A 92 4.52 10.31 9.96
C PHE A 92 6.02 10.13 9.72
N ASP A 93 6.76 11.23 9.58
CA ASP A 93 8.21 11.20 9.38
C ASP A 93 8.93 10.47 10.51
N GLN A 94 8.47 10.66 11.75
CA GLN A 94 9.06 10.01 12.91
C GLN A 94 8.80 8.49 12.91
N VAL A 95 7.58 8.08 12.60
CA VAL A 95 7.21 6.65 12.48
C VAL A 95 8.03 5.98 11.37
N GLU A 96 8.16 6.63 10.22
CA GLU A 96 8.96 6.16 9.10
C GLU A 96 10.43 5.97 9.45
N LYS A 97 11.01 6.98 10.11
CA LYS A 97 12.40 6.93 10.58
C LYS A 97 12.63 5.84 11.63
N ASP A 98 11.69 5.64 12.53
CA ASP A 98 11.78 4.59 13.56
C ASP A 98 11.68 3.20 12.94
N TRP A 99 10.83 3.04 11.92
CA TRP A 99 10.76 1.81 11.16
C TRP A 99 12.05 1.52 10.40
N ASP A 100 12.59 2.50 9.68
CA ASP A 100 13.87 2.37 8.98
C ASP A 100 15.02 2.00 9.92
N THR A 101 15.07 2.62 11.11
CA THR A 101 16.05 2.30 12.15
C THR A 101 15.88 0.86 12.67
N THR A 102 14.62 0.44 12.86
CA THR A 102 14.28 -0.92 13.30
C THR A 102 14.74 -1.94 12.26
N MET A 103 14.46 -1.68 10.98
CA MET A 103 14.86 -2.55 9.88
C MET A 103 16.37 -2.58 9.67
N GLU A 104 17.06 -1.45 9.79
CA GLU A 104 18.53 -1.44 9.73
C GLU A 104 19.12 -2.34 10.83
N SER A 105 18.60 -2.25 12.06
CA SER A 105 19.03 -3.12 13.15
C SER A 105 18.69 -4.59 12.89
N PHE A 106 17.49 -4.88 12.38
CA PHE A 106 17.04 -6.23 12.03
C PHE A 106 17.97 -6.86 10.98
N PHE A 107 18.19 -6.19 9.85
CA PHE A 107 19.03 -6.70 8.77
C PHE A 107 20.50 -6.84 9.19
N LEU A 108 21.09 -5.78 9.76
CA LEU A 108 22.55 -5.73 9.97
C LEU A 108 23.01 -6.40 11.26
N LYS A 109 22.19 -6.39 12.32
CA LYS A 109 22.58 -6.91 13.64
C LYS A 109 21.94 -8.24 13.95
N GLU A 110 20.63 -8.36 13.80
CA GLU A 110 19.91 -9.58 14.17
C GLU A 110 20.11 -10.70 13.15
N MET A 111 19.95 -10.36 11.87
CA MET A 111 20.10 -11.32 10.77
C MET A 111 21.54 -11.39 10.24
N ALA A 112 22.41 -10.49 10.69
CA ALA A 112 23.81 -10.38 10.27
C ALA A 112 23.98 -10.38 8.74
N MET A 113 23.04 -9.75 8.03
CA MET A 113 23.08 -9.65 6.57
C MET A 113 24.05 -8.55 6.12
N PRO A 114 24.60 -8.67 4.90
CA PRO A 114 25.42 -7.60 4.32
C PRO A 114 24.65 -6.28 4.22
N PRO A 115 25.30 -5.11 4.41
CA PRO A 115 24.69 -3.79 4.23
C PRO A 115 23.98 -3.58 2.90
N GLU A 116 24.44 -4.28 1.86
CA GLU A 116 23.86 -4.29 0.53
C GLU A 116 22.41 -4.81 0.56
N GLU A 117 22.10 -5.85 1.34
CA GLU A 117 20.73 -6.39 1.43
C GLU A 117 19.76 -5.41 2.08
N PHE A 118 20.21 -4.64 3.08
CA PHE A 118 19.37 -3.58 3.65
C PHE A 118 19.14 -2.43 2.66
N LYS A 119 20.18 -2.02 1.92
CA LYS A 119 20.03 -1.00 0.86
C LYS A 119 19.00 -1.44 -0.18
N GLU A 120 19.04 -2.70 -0.51
CA GLU A 120 18.17 -3.29 -1.50
C GLU A 120 16.74 -3.52 -1.00
N TYR A 121 16.55 -3.87 0.27
CA TYR A 121 15.24 -3.81 0.94
C TYR A 121 14.61 -2.41 0.82
N LYS A 122 15.39 -1.35 1.05
CA LYS A 122 14.89 0.02 0.92
C LYS A 122 14.44 0.36 -0.50
N LYS A 123 15.22 -0.06 -1.52
CA LYS A 123 14.81 0.08 -2.92
C LYS A 123 13.50 -0.66 -3.22
N LEU A 124 13.38 -1.89 -2.72
CA LEU A 124 12.17 -2.69 -2.91
C LEU A 124 10.95 -2.01 -2.28
N ARG A 125 11.13 -1.44 -1.08
CA ARG A 125 10.08 -0.70 -0.36
C ARG A 125 9.63 0.54 -1.15
N GLU A 126 10.58 1.35 -1.61
CA GLU A 126 10.28 2.53 -2.43
C GLU A 126 9.58 2.15 -3.74
N ALA A 127 10.01 1.07 -4.39
CA ALA A 127 9.35 0.57 -5.60
C ALA A 127 7.91 0.12 -5.32
N TYR A 128 7.66 -0.54 -4.18
CA TYR A 128 6.30 -0.88 -3.76
C TYR A 128 5.42 0.35 -3.52
N ASP A 129 5.94 1.38 -2.84
CA ASP A 129 5.17 2.61 -2.60
C ASP A 129 4.79 3.30 -3.91
N MET A 130 5.71 3.29 -4.89
CA MET A 130 5.44 3.79 -6.25
C MET A 130 4.39 2.94 -6.98
N ASP A 131 4.53 1.61 -6.99
CA ASP A 131 3.58 0.70 -7.63
C ASP A 131 2.18 0.81 -6.99
N ARG A 132 2.12 0.99 -5.67
CA ARG A 132 0.88 1.22 -4.93
C ARG A 132 0.23 2.54 -5.35
N LEU A 133 1.01 3.63 -5.42
CA LEU A 133 0.51 4.93 -5.89
C LEU A 133 0.01 4.89 -7.33
N GLU A 134 0.72 4.20 -8.22
CA GLU A 134 0.31 4.00 -9.61
C GLU A 134 -1.00 3.21 -9.68
N ALA A 135 -1.11 2.10 -8.95
CA ALA A 135 -2.34 1.30 -8.89
C ALA A 135 -3.54 2.11 -8.37
N TYR A 136 -3.32 2.96 -7.36
CA TYR A 136 -4.34 3.87 -6.86
C TYR A 136 -4.82 4.87 -7.90
N GLN A 137 -3.88 5.45 -8.67
CA GLN A 137 -4.20 6.40 -9.73
C GLN A 137 -4.97 5.72 -10.87
N GLU A 138 -4.53 4.55 -11.32
CA GLU A 138 -5.21 3.76 -12.35
C GLU A 138 -6.63 3.40 -11.94
N PHE A 139 -6.83 2.99 -10.68
CA PHE A 139 -8.16 2.74 -10.15
C PHE A 139 -9.02 4.01 -10.14
N HIS A 140 -8.47 5.16 -9.73
CA HIS A 140 -9.19 6.43 -9.76
C HIS A 140 -9.60 6.82 -11.17
N GLU A 141 -8.70 6.70 -12.14
CA GLU A 141 -8.99 6.98 -13.55
C GLU A 141 -10.09 6.05 -14.08
N TYR A 142 -10.01 4.75 -13.79
CA TYR A 142 -11.04 3.77 -14.15
C TYR A 142 -12.41 4.12 -13.55
N MET A 143 -12.45 4.50 -12.27
CA MET A 143 -13.70 4.87 -11.61
C MET A 143 -14.28 6.17 -12.16
N LEU A 144 -13.45 7.15 -12.51
CA LEU A 144 -13.87 8.39 -13.16
C LEU A 144 -14.43 8.12 -14.56
N GLU A 145 -13.81 7.23 -15.34
CA GLU A 145 -14.30 6.85 -16.66
C GLU A 145 -15.66 6.15 -16.56
N LYS A 146 -15.80 5.22 -15.62
CA LYS A 146 -17.00 4.38 -15.48
C LYS A 146 -18.18 5.08 -14.81
N TYR A 147 -17.92 5.91 -13.80
CA TYR A 147 -18.96 6.49 -12.93
C TYR A 147 -18.99 8.03 -12.97
N GLY A 148 -18.05 8.67 -13.65
CA GLY A 148 -17.96 10.13 -13.78
C GLY A 148 -17.47 10.84 -12.51
N GLU A 149 -17.45 12.17 -12.57
CA GLU A 149 -16.94 13.06 -11.49
C GLU A 149 -17.72 12.96 -10.16
N LYS A 150 -18.86 12.27 -10.13
CA LYS A 150 -19.70 12.09 -8.93
C LYS A 150 -19.36 10.81 -8.15
N TYR A 151 -18.40 10.01 -8.61
CA TYR A 151 -17.90 8.89 -7.84
C TYR A 151 -17.34 9.40 -6.51
N THR A 152 -17.98 8.99 -5.42
CA THR A 152 -17.52 9.32 -4.08
C THR A 152 -16.48 8.29 -3.67
N TYR A 153 -15.32 8.76 -3.22
CA TYR A 153 -14.25 7.89 -2.73
C TYR A 153 -14.72 7.19 -1.45
N SER A 154 -15.00 5.90 -1.56
CA SER A 154 -15.10 4.97 -0.44
C SER A 154 -14.20 3.79 -0.80
N PRO A 155 -13.39 3.27 0.13
CA PRO A 155 -12.71 2.00 -0.07
C PRO A 155 -13.78 0.98 -0.48
N SER A 156 -13.72 0.53 -1.73
CA SER A 156 -14.61 -0.50 -2.25
C SER A 156 -13.87 -1.83 -2.20
N ASP A 157 -14.61 -2.93 -2.13
CA ASP A 157 -14.05 -4.28 -2.14
C ASP A 157 -13.10 -4.52 -3.33
N ASP A 158 -13.31 -3.79 -4.43
CA ASP A 158 -12.44 -3.87 -5.59
C ASP A 158 -11.11 -3.17 -5.34
N MET A 159 -11.09 -1.96 -4.76
CA MET A 159 -9.84 -1.30 -4.37
C MET A 159 -9.01 -2.17 -3.42
N GLU A 160 -9.65 -2.81 -2.43
CA GLU A 160 -8.94 -3.67 -1.47
C GLU A 160 -8.26 -4.86 -2.17
N LYS A 161 -8.90 -5.46 -3.18
CA LYS A 161 -8.26 -6.52 -3.98
C LYS A 161 -7.04 -6.02 -4.75
N PHE A 162 -7.09 -4.78 -5.27
CA PHE A 162 -5.97 -4.17 -5.99
C PHE A 162 -4.77 -3.94 -5.08
N GLU A 163 -5.01 -3.29 -3.94
CA GLU A 163 -3.98 -3.06 -2.93
C GLU A 163 -3.36 -4.37 -2.46
N ASN A 164 -4.19 -5.38 -2.19
CA ASN A 164 -3.73 -6.70 -1.76
C ASN A 164 -2.87 -7.39 -2.83
N LYS A 165 -3.16 -7.21 -4.12
CA LYS A 165 -2.33 -7.79 -5.18
C LYS A 165 -0.93 -7.17 -5.21
N VAL A 166 -0.83 -5.85 -5.13
CA VAL A 166 0.46 -5.13 -5.12
C VAL A 166 1.28 -5.52 -3.89
N ARG A 167 0.62 -5.58 -2.74
CA ARG A 167 1.16 -6.09 -1.47
C ARG A 167 1.71 -7.51 -1.60
N GLU A 168 0.89 -8.45 -2.07
CA GLU A 168 1.27 -9.86 -2.18
C GLU A 168 2.49 -10.05 -3.07
N GLN A 169 2.58 -9.30 -4.18
CA GLN A 169 3.74 -9.31 -5.06
C GLN A 169 5.00 -8.80 -4.35
N TYR A 170 4.91 -7.66 -3.65
CA TYR A 170 6.02 -7.13 -2.86
C TYR A 170 6.51 -8.14 -1.80
N LEU A 171 5.57 -8.69 -1.02
CA LEU A 171 5.87 -9.64 0.04
C LEU A 171 6.49 -10.94 -0.50
N ASP A 172 6.04 -11.42 -1.67
CA ASP A 172 6.63 -12.59 -2.32
C ASP A 172 8.07 -12.32 -2.80
N VAL A 173 8.33 -11.15 -3.40
CA VAL A 173 9.70 -10.77 -3.81
C VAL A 173 10.60 -10.62 -2.59
N LEU A 174 10.13 -9.94 -1.54
CA LEU A 174 10.88 -9.77 -0.30
C LEU A 174 11.22 -11.14 0.30
N ARG A 175 10.24 -12.04 0.42
CA ARG A 175 10.41 -13.41 0.92
C ARG A 175 11.45 -14.18 0.12
N LYS A 176 11.34 -14.18 -1.22
CA LYS A 176 12.30 -14.86 -2.11
C LYS A 176 13.72 -14.35 -1.94
N ARG A 177 13.88 -13.06 -1.64
CA ARG A 177 15.17 -12.42 -1.47
C ARG A 177 15.83 -12.75 -0.13
N ILE A 178 15.11 -12.56 0.96
CA ILE A 178 15.68 -12.69 2.31
C ILE A 178 15.58 -14.12 2.88
N GLY A 179 14.82 -14.99 2.21
CA GLY A 179 14.55 -16.36 2.59
C GLY A 179 13.40 -16.48 3.59
N ASP A 180 12.74 -17.65 3.61
CA ASP A 180 11.52 -17.90 4.39
C ASP A 180 11.71 -17.67 5.90
N ASP A 181 12.82 -18.13 6.48
CA ASP A 181 13.09 -18.00 7.92
C ASP A 181 13.27 -16.53 8.33
N THR A 182 14.03 -15.77 7.55
CA THR A 182 14.22 -14.33 7.75
C THR A 182 12.92 -13.58 7.55
N TYR A 183 12.16 -13.93 6.51
CA TYR A 183 10.89 -13.31 6.19
C TYR A 183 9.86 -13.49 7.30
N LYS A 184 9.82 -14.67 7.93
CA LYS A 184 8.97 -14.89 9.10
C LYS A 184 9.32 -13.93 10.24
N LYS A 185 10.60 -13.75 10.54
CA LYS A 185 11.04 -12.81 11.58
C LYS A 185 10.79 -11.35 11.20
N TYR A 186 10.88 -11.02 9.91
CA TYR A 186 10.50 -9.71 9.40
C TYR A 186 9.02 -9.42 9.72
N LEU A 187 8.12 -10.37 9.45
CA LEU A 187 6.71 -10.24 9.80
C LEU A 187 6.50 -10.10 11.31
N ASP A 188 7.19 -10.90 12.12
CA ASP A 188 7.12 -10.78 13.58
C ASP A 188 7.60 -9.39 14.06
N THR A 189 8.63 -8.84 13.42
CA THR A 189 9.18 -7.51 13.74
C THR A 189 8.19 -6.39 13.33
N LEU A 190 7.55 -6.53 12.17
CA LEU A 190 6.50 -5.63 11.71
C LEU A 190 5.30 -5.63 12.68
N ASP A 191 4.84 -6.81 13.09
CA ASP A 191 3.73 -6.94 14.03
C ASP A 191 4.06 -6.30 15.38
N GLN A 192 5.27 -6.53 15.90
CA GLN A 192 5.72 -5.91 17.16
C GLN A 192 5.81 -4.38 17.05
N PHE A 193 6.32 -3.87 15.93
CA PHE A 193 6.37 -2.43 15.67
C PHE A 193 4.97 -1.83 15.62
N ASN A 194 4.05 -2.46 14.90
CA ASN A 194 2.66 -2.03 14.80
C ASN A 194 1.90 -2.14 16.13
N GLU A 195 2.18 -3.15 16.95
CA GLU A 195 1.65 -3.22 18.31
C GLU A 195 2.15 -2.08 19.19
N LYS A 196 3.43 -1.72 19.08
CA LYS A 196 3.99 -0.58 19.80
C LYS A 196 3.29 0.72 19.38
N LEU A 197 3.15 0.96 18.08
CA LEU A 197 2.42 2.13 17.56
C LEU A 197 0.98 2.20 18.11
N ARG A 198 0.25 1.07 18.09
CA ARG A 198 -1.11 1.00 18.64
C ARG A 198 -1.20 1.31 20.13
N ARG A 199 -0.17 1.00 20.92
CA ARG A 199 -0.13 1.29 22.37
C ARG A 199 0.22 2.74 22.66
N GLU A 200 1.03 3.36 21.81
CA GLU A 200 1.50 4.73 21.98
C GLU A 200 0.53 5.78 21.40
N GLN A 201 -0.40 5.37 20.54
CA GLN A 201 -1.36 6.25 19.90
C GLN A 201 -2.55 6.64 20.77
N ASP A 202 -3.02 7.87 20.56
CA ASP A 202 -4.27 8.38 21.12
C ASP A 202 -5.46 7.78 20.34
N PRO A 203 -6.39 7.06 20.99
CA PRO A 203 -7.59 6.49 20.36
C PRO A 203 -8.46 7.51 19.61
N TYR A 204 -8.32 8.80 19.91
CA TYR A 204 -9.08 9.89 19.30
C TYR A 204 -8.42 10.49 18.05
N LYS A 205 -7.17 10.13 17.73
CA LYS A 205 -6.41 10.66 16.57
C LYS A 205 -6.27 9.67 15.40
N GLY A 206 -6.95 8.54 15.45
CA GLY A 206 -6.84 7.47 14.45
C GLY A 206 -5.66 6.54 14.72
N VAL A 207 -5.72 5.33 14.16
CA VAL A 207 -4.67 4.32 14.33
C VAL A 207 -3.76 4.31 13.11
N MET A 208 -2.47 4.54 13.32
CA MET A 208 -1.45 4.37 12.28
C MET A 208 -0.69 3.07 12.48
N VAL A 209 -0.55 2.34 11.40
CA VAL A 209 0.26 1.13 11.30
C VAL A 209 1.12 1.25 10.06
N ILE A 210 2.30 0.67 10.10
CA ILE A 210 3.03 0.35 8.88
C ILE A 210 2.25 -0.76 8.20
N ASP A 211 1.63 -0.43 7.07
CA ASP A 211 0.97 -1.40 6.20
C ASP A 211 1.74 -1.53 4.89
N PHE A 212 2.03 -2.78 4.53
CA PHE A 212 2.58 -3.17 3.25
C PHE A 212 1.58 -4.10 2.59
#